data_AF-A0A852FCL8-F1
#
_entry.id   AF-A0A852FCL8-F1
#
_cell.length_a   1.000
_cell.length_b   1.000
_cell.length_c   1.000
_cell.angle_alpha   90.00
_cell.angle_beta   90.00
_cell.angle_gamma   90.00
#
_symmetry.space_group_name_H-M   'P 1'
#
loop_
_entity.id
_entity.type
_entity.pdbx_description
1 polymer ?
#
loop_
_entity_poly.entity_id
_entity_poly.type
_entity_poly.pdbx_seq_one_letter_code
_entity_poly.pdbx_strand_id
1 'polypeptide(L)'
;MQQLFHENYEHNRKGYIQDLHNSKIHTAITLHPNKRPAYQYRLHNYILSRKISELRHRTIQLHRESVLMSKLSNTEVNKEDQQLGVVPSFNNFQPRERDEVIEWEFLTGKFLYSMVENQPPRQSLSSVLRAALDDTVMQVMEMINENSRSRGRLIDFKEIQYGYRRVDPLHGVEYILDLLLLYKRHKGRKVTVPVRRHAYLQQLFSKPFFKEAEELDVKSLLEDTNSDTQSFSFLSNSLKIFSSSFRGTKDVGGHSDKKIHILVPITGRFDTFSRFMDNFEKTCLIPKQNVKLAIILFSSESGQDSSKHIELMKEYSIKYPKADMTLIPMSGKFSRGLALEMASSHFDNDTLLLFCDVDLVFTSDFLQRCRDNTIQGEQVYYPIIFSQYDPKVIYGGNPPADSSFVFTKRTGFWREYGFGITCIYKSDLLTAGGFDTSIQGWGLEDVDLFTKVITSGLKAFRSQEVGVVHIFHPVQCDPNLDPKQYKMCLGSKASTFASTMQLAGLWLQKH
;
A
#
# COMPACT_ATOMS: atom_id res chain seq x y z
N MET A 1 -27.55 6.09 -35.39
CA MET A 1 -26.47 6.95 -35.92
C MET A 1 -25.64 7.60 -34.82
N GLN A 2 -26.23 8.26 -33.81
CA GLN A 2 -25.51 8.90 -32.69
C GLN A 2 -24.64 7.97 -31.79
N GLN A 3 -24.73 6.64 -31.93
CA GLN A 3 -23.86 5.70 -31.21
C GLN A 3 -22.60 5.31 -31.99
N LEU A 4 -22.59 5.45 -33.32
CA LEU A 4 -21.42 5.16 -34.17
C LEU A 4 -20.49 6.37 -34.30
N PHE A 5 -21.07 7.57 -34.17
CA PHE A 5 -20.40 8.85 -34.13
C PHE A 5 -20.64 9.44 -32.74
N HIS A 6 -19.67 9.31 -31.84
CA HIS A 6 -19.77 9.91 -30.52
C HIS A 6 -19.49 11.40 -30.64
N GLU A 7 -20.57 12.17 -30.78
CA GLU A 7 -20.56 13.62 -30.89
C GLU A 7 -21.08 14.24 -29.59
N ASN A 8 -20.17 14.58 -28.68
CA ASN A 8 -20.55 15.22 -27.42
C ASN A 8 -20.21 16.72 -27.43
N TYR A 9 -21.21 17.53 -27.75
CA TYR A 9 -21.12 19.00 -27.74
C TYR A 9 -21.71 19.66 -26.49
N GLU A 10 -22.16 18.88 -25.49
CA GLU A 10 -23.23 19.27 -24.57
C GLU A 10 -23.06 20.60 -23.82
N HIS A 11 -21.89 21.22 -23.74
CA HIS A 11 -21.77 22.50 -23.03
C HIS A 11 -20.92 23.59 -23.70
N ASN A 12 -20.14 23.36 -24.78
CA ASN A 12 -19.21 24.42 -25.22
C ASN A 12 -18.64 24.38 -26.66
N ARG A 13 -19.24 23.64 -27.62
CA ARG A 13 -18.69 23.45 -29.01
C ARG A 13 -17.24 22.91 -29.09
N LYS A 14 -16.54 22.72 -27.96
CA LYS A 14 -15.13 22.28 -27.86
C LYS A 14 -14.94 20.79 -27.55
N GLY A 15 -16.02 20.07 -27.23
CA GLY A 15 -15.98 18.63 -26.95
C GLY A 15 -15.42 18.28 -25.57
N TYR A 16 -15.89 17.17 -25.01
CA TYR A 16 -15.52 16.71 -23.67
C TYR A 16 -15.42 15.19 -23.63
N ILE A 17 -14.23 14.68 -23.25
CA ILE A 17 -13.95 13.24 -23.07
C ILE A 17 -13.29 13.07 -21.70
N GLN A 18 -14.10 12.86 -20.66
CA GLN A 18 -13.59 12.57 -19.31
C GLN A 18 -13.82 11.12 -18.90
N ASP A 19 -15.01 10.59 -19.14
CA ASP A 19 -15.35 9.22 -18.78
C ASP A 19 -15.08 8.29 -19.98
N LEU A 20 -13.91 7.64 -19.97
CA LEU A 20 -13.47 6.72 -21.01
C LEU A 20 -14.03 5.30 -20.84
N HIS A 21 -14.64 4.97 -19.70
CA HIS A 21 -15.25 3.66 -19.43
C HIS A 21 -16.71 3.59 -19.90
N ASN A 22 -17.16 4.55 -20.71
CA ASN A 22 -18.52 4.62 -21.20
C ASN A 22 -18.73 3.72 -22.42
N SER A 23 -19.69 2.80 -22.37
CA SER A 23 -20.02 1.88 -23.48
C SER A 23 -20.31 2.57 -24.83
N LYS A 24 -20.74 3.84 -24.81
CA LYS A 24 -20.93 4.66 -26.02
C LYS A 24 -19.61 5.01 -26.71
N ILE A 25 -18.51 5.17 -25.97
CA ILE A 25 -17.18 5.45 -26.52
C ILE A 25 -16.61 4.18 -27.17
N HIS A 26 -16.82 3.02 -26.56
CA HIS A 26 -16.37 1.73 -27.08
C HIS A 26 -17.05 1.28 -28.36
N THR A 27 -18.30 1.69 -28.54
CA THR A 27 -19.07 1.37 -29.75
C THR A 27 -18.92 2.42 -30.85
N ALA A 28 -18.28 3.54 -30.54
CA ALA A 28 -18.05 4.61 -31.48
C ALA A 28 -16.91 4.27 -32.42
N ILE A 29 -17.14 4.49 -33.72
CA ILE A 29 -16.11 4.42 -34.76
C ILE A 29 -15.33 5.74 -34.79
N THR A 30 -16.01 6.84 -34.48
CA THR A 30 -15.43 8.19 -34.45
C THR A 30 -15.77 8.89 -33.15
N LEU A 31 -14.77 9.59 -32.59
CA LEU A 31 -14.86 10.39 -31.38
C LEU A 31 -14.59 11.85 -31.73
N HIS A 32 -15.61 12.69 -31.69
CA HIS A 32 -15.50 14.11 -32.03
C HIS A 32 -16.32 14.98 -31.06
N PRO A 33 -15.84 16.17 -30.63
CA PRO A 33 -14.51 16.74 -30.83
C PRO A 33 -13.50 16.27 -29.78
N ASN A 34 -12.28 15.91 -30.19
CA ASN A 34 -11.13 15.69 -29.29
C ASN A 34 -9.99 16.68 -29.59
N LYS A 35 -10.22 17.96 -29.30
CA LYS A 35 -9.30 19.05 -29.70
C LYS A 35 -8.32 19.48 -28.60
N ARG A 36 -8.43 18.96 -27.37
CA ARG A 36 -7.55 19.34 -26.25
C ARG A 36 -6.43 18.31 -26.09
N PRO A 37 -5.14 18.72 -26.05
CA PRO A 37 -4.01 17.79 -25.88
C PRO A 37 -4.16 16.87 -24.65
N ALA A 38 -4.66 17.39 -23.53
CA ALA A 38 -4.90 16.58 -22.33
C ALA A 38 -5.89 15.42 -22.54
N TYR A 39 -6.94 15.61 -23.36
CA TYR A 39 -7.90 14.55 -23.68
C TYR A 39 -7.36 13.58 -24.73
N GLN A 40 -6.54 14.05 -25.67
CA GLN A 40 -5.82 13.19 -26.61
C GLN A 40 -4.87 12.25 -25.90
N TYR A 41 -4.06 12.78 -24.96
CA TYR A 41 -3.15 11.97 -24.15
C TYR A 41 -3.89 10.94 -23.29
N ARG A 42 -4.96 11.36 -22.60
CA ARG A 42 -5.80 10.43 -21.81
C ARG A 42 -6.41 9.32 -22.66
N LEU A 43 -6.96 9.65 -23.83
CA LEU A 43 -7.52 8.67 -24.75
C LEU A 43 -6.44 7.72 -25.28
N HIS A 44 -5.26 8.24 -25.63
CA HIS A 44 -4.14 7.42 -26.09
C HIS A 44 -3.68 6.43 -25.02
N ASN A 45 -3.45 6.91 -23.79
CA ASN A 45 -3.12 6.05 -22.65
C ASN A 45 -4.17 4.98 -22.42
N TYR A 46 -5.45 5.34 -22.48
CA TYR A 46 -6.55 4.40 -22.34
C TYR A 46 -6.54 3.29 -23.41
N ILE A 47 -6.34 3.66 -24.67
CA ILE A 47 -6.23 2.70 -25.79
C ILE A 47 -5.01 1.79 -25.60
N LEU A 48 -3.86 2.33 -25.18
CA LEU A 48 -2.67 1.53 -24.87
C LEU A 48 -2.92 0.56 -23.71
N SER A 49 -3.56 1.02 -22.62
CA SER A 49 -3.93 0.16 -21.49
C SER A 49 -4.84 -0.99 -21.92
N ARG A 50 -5.80 -0.74 -22.82
CA ARG A 50 -6.64 -1.79 -23.43
C ARG A 50 -5.80 -2.78 -24.24
N LYS A 51 -4.87 -2.29 -25.06
CA LYS A 51 -4.00 -3.17 -25.86
C LYS A 51 -3.09 -4.02 -24.97
N ILE A 52 -2.57 -3.45 -23.89
CA ILE A 52 -1.80 -4.19 -22.87
C ILE A 52 -2.65 -5.29 -22.24
N SER A 53 -3.90 -4.99 -21.87
CA SER A 53 -4.82 -6.00 -21.29
C SER A 53 -5.09 -7.15 -22.28
N GLU A 54 -5.32 -6.83 -23.56
CA GLU A 54 -5.54 -7.83 -24.61
C GLU A 54 -4.30 -8.74 -24.79
N LEU A 55 -3.11 -8.14 -24.88
CA LEU A 55 -1.86 -8.89 -25.01
C LEU A 55 -1.57 -9.76 -23.79
N ARG A 56 -1.80 -9.25 -22.57
CA ARG A 56 -1.67 -10.04 -21.33
C ARG A 56 -2.62 -11.23 -21.32
N HIS A 57 -3.87 -11.04 -21.76
CA HIS A 57 -4.82 -12.14 -21.91
C HIS A 57 -4.31 -13.18 -22.91
N ARG A 58 -3.76 -12.73 -24.05
CA ARG A 58 -3.17 -13.63 -25.05
C ARG A 58 -2.00 -14.44 -24.48
N THR A 59 -1.14 -13.83 -23.67
CA THR A 59 -0.05 -14.54 -22.97
C THR A 59 -0.60 -15.66 -22.08
N ILE A 60 -1.66 -15.40 -21.30
CA ILE A 60 -2.31 -16.43 -20.46
C ILE A 60 -2.88 -17.57 -21.32
N GLN A 61 -3.51 -17.25 -22.47
CA GLN A 61 -4.00 -18.29 -23.40
C GLN A 61 -2.86 -19.17 -23.92
N LEU A 62 -1.72 -18.57 -24.27
CA LEU A 62 -0.54 -19.30 -24.75
C LEU A 62 0.05 -20.21 -23.65
N HIS A 63 0.12 -19.75 -22.40
CA HIS A 63 0.54 -20.62 -21.28
C HIS A 63 -0.40 -21.84 -21.13
N ARG A 64 -1.72 -21.64 -21.27
CA ARG A 64 -2.70 -22.74 -21.24
C ARG A 64 -2.50 -23.72 -22.40
N GLU A 65 -2.29 -23.21 -23.61
CA GLU A 65 -1.99 -24.02 -24.78
C GLU A 65 -0.69 -24.82 -24.57
N SER A 66 0.36 -24.21 -23.99
CA SER A 66 1.60 -24.90 -23.62
C SER A 66 1.35 -26.05 -22.64
N VAL A 67 0.59 -25.82 -21.56
CA VAL A 67 0.22 -26.87 -20.59
C VAL A 67 -0.56 -28.01 -21.25
N LEU A 68 -1.51 -27.68 -22.14
CA LEU A 68 -2.30 -28.68 -22.87
C LEU A 68 -1.42 -29.49 -23.82
N MET A 69 -0.54 -28.83 -24.57
CA MET A 69 0.40 -29.48 -25.48
C MET A 69 1.32 -30.43 -24.73
N SER A 70 1.94 -29.99 -23.63
CA SER A 70 2.82 -30.84 -22.83
C SER A 70 2.11 -32.09 -22.29
N LYS A 71 0.84 -31.96 -21.89
CA LYS A 71 0.01 -33.11 -21.49
C LYS A 71 -0.24 -34.07 -22.64
N LEU A 72 -0.47 -33.57 -23.85
CA LEU A 72 -0.70 -34.39 -25.03
C LEU A 72 0.58 -35.07 -25.54
N SER A 73 1.73 -34.42 -25.41
CA SER A 73 3.05 -34.95 -25.82
C SER A 73 3.75 -35.76 -24.74
N ASN A 74 3.17 -35.93 -23.54
CA ASN A 74 3.80 -36.56 -22.38
C ASN A 74 5.16 -35.94 -22.01
N THR A 75 5.30 -34.62 -22.19
CA THR A 75 6.50 -33.87 -21.79
C THR A 75 6.28 -33.16 -20.46
N GLU A 76 7.36 -32.94 -19.71
CA GLU A 76 7.29 -32.20 -18.46
C GLU A 76 6.80 -30.76 -18.72
N VAL A 77 5.94 -30.26 -17.82
CA VAL A 77 5.39 -28.92 -17.90
C VAL A 77 6.33 -27.94 -17.20
N ASN A 78 6.70 -26.85 -17.88
CA ASN A 78 7.48 -25.79 -17.26
C ASN A 78 6.71 -25.20 -16.06
N LYS A 79 7.41 -24.93 -14.95
CA LYS A 79 6.85 -24.34 -13.73
C LYS A 79 6.10 -23.03 -14.00
N GLU A 80 6.60 -22.19 -14.90
CA GLU A 80 5.93 -20.92 -15.25
C GLU A 80 4.60 -21.18 -15.97
N ASP A 81 4.57 -22.11 -16.93
CA ASP A 81 3.36 -22.53 -17.62
C ASP A 81 2.36 -23.18 -16.65
N GLN A 82 2.86 -23.98 -15.70
CA GLN A 82 2.01 -24.61 -14.69
C GLN A 82 1.34 -23.57 -13.78
N GLN A 83 2.00 -22.46 -13.49
CA GLN A 83 1.46 -21.39 -12.64
C GLN A 83 0.52 -20.45 -13.42
N LEU A 84 0.93 -19.97 -14.59
CA LEU A 84 0.18 -18.97 -15.37
C LEU A 84 -0.87 -19.60 -16.29
N GLY A 85 -0.69 -20.86 -16.67
CA GLY A 85 -1.56 -21.63 -17.56
C GLY A 85 -2.68 -22.39 -16.84
N VAL A 86 -2.98 -22.06 -15.58
CA VAL A 86 -4.08 -22.70 -14.83
C VAL A 86 -5.43 -22.31 -15.45
N VAL A 87 -6.33 -23.30 -15.54
CA VAL A 87 -7.70 -23.07 -16.01
C VAL A 87 -8.50 -22.35 -14.92
N PRO A 88 -9.36 -21.37 -15.27
CA PRO A 88 -10.12 -20.65 -14.28
C PRO A 88 -11.02 -21.56 -13.45
N SER A 89 -10.91 -21.47 -12.13
CA SER A 89 -11.70 -22.25 -11.18
C SER A 89 -11.61 -21.64 -9.79
N PHE A 90 -12.73 -21.65 -9.08
CA PHE A 90 -12.81 -21.22 -7.67
C PHE A 90 -12.31 -22.27 -6.69
N ASN A 91 -11.93 -23.46 -7.20
CA ASN A 91 -11.44 -24.58 -6.40
C ASN A 91 -9.93 -24.78 -6.57
N ASN A 92 -9.22 -23.85 -7.20
CA ASN A 92 -7.77 -23.93 -7.39
C ASN A 92 -7.00 -23.89 -6.05
N PHE A 93 -7.54 -23.20 -5.06
CA PHE A 93 -7.03 -23.18 -3.70
C PHE A 93 -7.96 -23.96 -2.76
N GLN A 94 -7.39 -24.93 -2.03
CA GLN A 94 -8.10 -25.72 -1.02
C GLN A 94 -7.42 -25.52 0.34
N PRO A 95 -8.05 -24.77 1.27
CA PRO A 95 -7.49 -24.58 2.61
C PRO A 95 -7.49 -25.91 3.38
N ARG A 96 -6.39 -26.20 4.06
CA ARG A 96 -6.24 -27.34 4.99
C ARG A 96 -6.63 -26.94 6.41
N GLU A 97 -6.32 -25.71 6.77
CA GLU A 97 -6.67 -25.13 8.07
C GLU A 97 -7.67 -23.99 7.93
N ARG A 98 -8.38 -23.68 9.02
CA ARG A 98 -9.43 -22.63 9.01
C ARG A 98 -8.86 -21.24 8.72
N ASP A 99 -7.63 -20.96 9.14
CA ASP A 99 -6.95 -19.68 8.95
C ASP A 99 -6.41 -19.48 7.53
N GLU A 100 -6.34 -20.54 6.73
CA GLU A 100 -6.02 -20.47 5.30
C GLU A 100 -7.22 -20.07 4.45
N VAL A 101 -8.44 -20.09 4.99
CA VAL A 101 -9.67 -19.79 4.23
C VAL A 101 -9.61 -18.35 3.69
N ILE A 102 -9.68 -18.24 2.36
CA ILE A 102 -9.80 -16.95 1.68
C ILE A 102 -11.26 -16.51 1.70
N GLU A 103 -11.54 -15.49 2.51
CA GLU A 103 -12.89 -14.98 2.75
C GLU A 103 -13.45 -14.22 1.54
N TRP A 104 -14.77 -14.34 1.36
CA TRP A 104 -15.50 -13.56 0.37
C TRP A 104 -15.99 -12.24 0.98
N GLU A 105 -15.70 -11.15 0.29
CA GLU A 105 -16.28 -9.84 0.57
C GLU A 105 -17.60 -9.71 -0.18
N PHE A 106 -18.65 -9.30 0.52
CA PHE A 106 -19.94 -9.03 -0.11
C PHE A 106 -19.97 -7.60 -0.61
N LEU A 107 -20.42 -7.39 -1.85
CA LEU A 107 -20.52 -6.07 -2.45
C LEU A 107 -21.92 -5.80 -3.00
N THR A 108 -22.27 -4.54 -2.98
CA THR A 108 -23.43 -3.96 -3.66
C THR A 108 -22.93 -2.87 -4.62
N GLY A 109 -23.82 -2.26 -5.40
CA GLY A 109 -23.43 -1.13 -6.26
C GLY A 109 -22.80 0.07 -5.52
N LYS A 110 -22.88 0.15 -4.19
CA LYS A 110 -22.39 1.29 -3.38
C LYS A 110 -21.48 0.91 -2.22
N PHE A 111 -21.73 -0.24 -1.58
CA PHE A 111 -21.06 -0.64 -0.35
C PHE A 111 -20.32 -1.97 -0.50
N LEU A 112 -19.18 -2.05 0.17
CA LEU A 112 -18.40 -3.26 0.39
C LEU A 112 -18.56 -3.67 1.85
N TYR A 113 -18.76 -4.95 2.08
CA TYR A 113 -18.87 -5.56 3.38
C TYR A 113 -17.75 -6.58 3.52
N SER A 114 -16.84 -6.30 4.45
CA SER A 114 -15.61 -7.05 4.64
C SER A 114 -15.46 -7.47 6.10
N MET A 115 -14.89 -8.64 6.32
CA MET A 115 -14.58 -9.16 7.66
C MET A 115 -13.10 -8.96 8.02
N VAL A 116 -12.35 -8.21 7.19
CA VAL A 116 -10.94 -7.91 7.43
C VAL A 116 -10.76 -7.23 8.79
N GLU A 117 -9.82 -7.76 9.57
CA GLU A 117 -9.51 -7.26 10.91
C GLU A 117 -9.11 -5.78 10.87
N ASN A 118 -9.47 -5.04 11.92
CA ASN A 118 -9.15 -3.61 12.07
C ASN A 118 -9.73 -2.68 10.99
N GLN A 119 -10.66 -3.16 10.16
CA GLN A 119 -11.42 -2.34 9.23
C GLN A 119 -12.91 -2.28 9.59
N PRO A 120 -13.61 -1.18 9.29
CA PRO A 120 -15.05 -1.13 9.51
C PRO A 120 -15.76 -2.16 8.62
N PRO A 121 -16.75 -2.90 9.14
CA PRO A 121 -17.40 -4.00 8.43
C PRO A 121 -18.23 -3.54 7.23
N ARG A 122 -18.56 -2.25 7.15
CA ARG A 122 -19.24 -1.62 6.02
C ARG A 122 -18.42 -0.43 5.55
N GLN A 123 -18.07 -0.45 4.27
CA GLN A 123 -17.25 0.57 3.62
C GLN A 123 -17.94 1.06 2.34
N SER A 124 -17.66 2.29 1.94
CA SER A 124 -17.98 2.74 0.58
C SER A 124 -17.04 2.06 -0.41
N LEU A 125 -17.52 1.72 -1.61
CA LEU A 125 -16.62 1.27 -2.68
C LEU A 125 -15.61 2.37 -3.01
N SER A 126 -14.32 2.03 -2.93
CA SER A 126 -13.23 2.90 -3.36
C SER A 126 -13.35 3.20 -4.86
N SER A 127 -12.81 4.35 -5.29
CA SER A 127 -12.80 4.73 -6.70
C SER A 127 -12.07 3.69 -7.56
N VAL A 128 -10.97 3.14 -7.05
CA VAL A 128 -10.16 2.10 -7.70
C VAL A 128 -10.97 0.81 -7.87
N LEU A 129 -11.66 0.35 -6.83
CA LEU A 129 -12.49 -0.86 -6.91
C LEU A 129 -13.67 -0.67 -7.85
N ARG A 130 -14.30 0.52 -7.85
CA ARG A 130 -15.38 0.84 -8.79
C ARG A 130 -14.90 0.78 -10.23
N ALA A 131 -13.77 1.41 -10.55
CA ALA A 131 -13.18 1.37 -11.88
C ALA A 131 -12.84 -0.07 -12.31
N ALA A 132 -12.30 -0.90 -11.41
CA ALA A 132 -12.00 -2.29 -11.69
C ALA A 132 -13.26 -3.14 -11.97
N LEU A 133 -14.35 -2.90 -11.23
CA LEU A 133 -15.64 -3.56 -11.47
C LEU A 133 -16.25 -3.11 -12.81
N ASP A 134 -16.21 -1.82 -13.12
CA ASP A 134 -16.70 -1.27 -14.38
C ASP A 134 -15.94 -1.88 -15.57
N ASP A 135 -14.61 -1.99 -15.49
CA ASP A 135 -13.78 -2.66 -16.49
C ASP A 135 -14.09 -4.15 -16.63
N THR A 136 -14.35 -4.83 -15.51
CA THR A 136 -14.72 -6.26 -15.50
C THR A 136 -16.07 -6.47 -16.16
N VAL A 137 -17.07 -5.68 -15.78
CA VAL A 137 -18.41 -5.71 -16.39
C VAL A 137 -18.33 -5.40 -17.87
N MET A 138 -17.57 -4.38 -18.26
CA MET A 138 -17.38 -4.03 -19.67
C MET A 138 -16.85 -5.20 -20.49
N GLN A 139 -15.80 -5.88 -20.03
CA GLN A 139 -15.25 -7.06 -20.70
C GLN A 139 -16.27 -8.20 -20.81
N VAL A 140 -17.03 -8.46 -19.74
CA VAL A 140 -18.11 -9.45 -19.74
C VAL A 140 -19.18 -9.08 -20.77
N MET A 141 -19.54 -7.80 -20.87
CA MET A 141 -20.52 -7.32 -21.84
C MET A 141 -20.00 -7.41 -23.29
N GLU A 142 -18.71 -7.19 -23.53
CA GLU A 142 -18.07 -7.43 -24.84
C GLU A 142 -18.20 -8.89 -25.24
N MET A 143 -17.82 -9.82 -24.35
CA MET A 143 -17.91 -11.27 -24.56
C MET A 143 -19.36 -11.75 -24.80
N ILE A 144 -20.32 -11.28 -23.99
CA ILE A 144 -21.74 -11.61 -24.13
C ILE A 144 -22.29 -11.08 -25.47
N ASN A 145 -21.86 -9.89 -25.88
CA ASN A 145 -22.37 -9.26 -27.09
C ASN A 145 -21.72 -9.77 -28.38
N GLU A 146 -20.52 -10.34 -28.33
CA GLU A 146 -19.81 -10.92 -29.49
C GLU A 146 -20.73 -11.84 -30.31
N ASN A 147 -21.37 -12.80 -29.62
CA ASN A 147 -22.32 -13.75 -30.23
C ASN A 147 -23.77 -13.24 -30.30
N SER A 148 -24.11 -12.15 -29.61
CA SER A 148 -25.48 -11.61 -29.59
C SER A 148 -25.77 -10.73 -30.80
N ARG A 149 -24.74 -10.03 -31.32
CA ARG A 149 -24.83 -9.17 -32.51
C ARG A 149 -25.22 -9.96 -33.76
N SER A 150 -24.65 -11.15 -33.98
CA SER A 150 -25.01 -12.04 -35.10
C SER A 150 -26.49 -12.43 -35.09
N ARG A 151 -27.11 -12.47 -33.90
CA ARG A 151 -28.53 -12.78 -33.68
C ARG A 151 -29.44 -11.54 -33.72
N GLY A 152 -28.93 -10.35 -34.05
CA GLY A 152 -29.71 -9.11 -34.16
C GLY A 152 -30.23 -8.56 -32.83
N ARG A 153 -29.52 -8.85 -31.74
CA ARG A 153 -29.83 -8.41 -30.37
C ARG A 153 -28.65 -7.63 -29.80
N LEU A 154 -28.96 -6.65 -28.95
CA LEU A 154 -28.00 -5.93 -28.13
C LEU A 154 -28.36 -6.16 -26.68
N ILE A 155 -27.36 -6.47 -25.85
CA ILE A 155 -27.55 -6.62 -24.41
C ILE A 155 -26.80 -5.47 -23.75
N ASP A 156 -27.53 -4.65 -22.99
CA ASP A 156 -26.96 -3.54 -22.24
C ASP A 156 -26.86 -3.90 -20.76
N PHE A 157 -25.82 -3.43 -20.10
CA PHE A 157 -25.69 -3.52 -18.65
C PHE A 157 -26.53 -2.41 -17.99
N LYS A 158 -27.22 -2.73 -16.89
CA LYS A 158 -27.96 -1.77 -16.08
C LYS A 158 -27.28 -1.51 -14.73
N GLU A 159 -27.08 -2.55 -13.93
CA GLU A 159 -26.45 -2.45 -12.61
C GLU A 159 -25.98 -3.82 -12.09
N ILE A 160 -25.03 -3.80 -11.15
CA ILE A 160 -24.72 -4.93 -10.28
C ILE A 160 -25.70 -4.87 -9.11
N GLN A 161 -26.58 -5.86 -8.95
CA GLN A 161 -27.50 -5.91 -7.82
C GLN A 161 -26.74 -6.20 -6.53
N TYR A 162 -25.93 -7.27 -6.56
CA TYR A 162 -24.95 -7.59 -5.55
C TYR A 162 -23.87 -8.49 -6.16
N GLY A 163 -22.83 -8.75 -5.38
CA GLY A 163 -21.86 -9.77 -5.73
C GLY A 163 -21.00 -10.17 -4.54
N TYR A 164 -20.14 -11.14 -4.81
CA TYR A 164 -19.08 -11.55 -3.91
C TYR A 164 -17.75 -11.39 -4.64
N ARG A 165 -16.73 -10.95 -3.91
CA ARG A 165 -15.36 -10.82 -4.40
C ARG A 165 -14.40 -11.47 -3.42
N ARG A 166 -13.37 -12.14 -3.91
CA ARG A 166 -12.19 -12.48 -3.11
C ARG A 166 -10.93 -12.36 -3.95
N VAL A 167 -9.78 -12.23 -3.29
CA VAL A 167 -8.46 -12.19 -3.93
C VAL A 167 -7.70 -13.44 -3.53
N ASP A 168 -7.41 -14.29 -4.49
CA ASP A 168 -6.44 -15.37 -4.35
C ASP A 168 -5.05 -14.83 -4.71
N PRO A 169 -4.11 -14.73 -3.75
CA PRO A 169 -2.78 -14.17 -4.01
C PRO A 169 -1.99 -14.88 -5.10
N LEU A 170 -2.25 -16.18 -5.33
CA LEU A 170 -1.54 -16.98 -6.32
C LEU A 170 -2.17 -16.90 -7.71
N HIS A 171 -3.50 -16.85 -7.76
CA HIS A 171 -4.23 -17.00 -9.02
C HIS A 171 -4.81 -15.70 -9.56
N GLY A 172 -5.37 -14.83 -8.70
CA GLY A 172 -6.02 -13.60 -9.16
C GLY A 172 -7.26 -13.20 -8.37
N VAL A 173 -8.10 -12.38 -8.98
CA VAL A 173 -9.34 -11.88 -8.36
C VAL A 173 -10.54 -12.66 -8.86
N GLU A 174 -11.39 -13.09 -7.93
CA GLU A 174 -12.59 -13.86 -8.23
C GLU A 174 -13.84 -13.05 -7.93
N TYR A 175 -14.84 -13.17 -8.80
CA TYR A 175 -16.12 -12.49 -8.68
C TYR A 175 -17.30 -13.43 -8.93
N ILE A 176 -18.31 -13.32 -8.09
CA ILE A 176 -19.66 -13.85 -8.32
C ILE A 176 -20.57 -12.64 -8.39
N LEU A 177 -20.95 -12.22 -9.59
CA LEU A 177 -21.73 -11.00 -9.80
C LEU A 177 -23.14 -11.34 -10.22
N ASP A 178 -24.12 -10.68 -9.60
CA ASP A 178 -25.50 -10.70 -10.04
C ASP A 178 -25.80 -9.44 -10.84
N LEU A 179 -25.86 -9.61 -12.16
CA LEU A 179 -25.99 -8.53 -13.13
C LEU A 179 -27.43 -8.37 -13.58
N LEU A 180 -27.94 -7.15 -13.50
CA LEU A 180 -29.16 -6.76 -14.18
C LEU A 180 -28.82 -6.24 -15.58
N LEU A 181 -29.31 -6.95 -16.59
CA LEU A 181 -29.08 -6.67 -18.01
C LEU A 181 -30.39 -6.26 -18.70
N LEU A 182 -30.29 -5.52 -19.80
CA LEU A 182 -31.42 -5.11 -20.64
C LEU A 182 -31.25 -5.69 -22.04
N TYR A 183 -32.10 -6.63 -22.39
CA TYR A 183 -32.12 -7.26 -23.70
C TYR A 183 -32.92 -6.40 -24.66
N LYS A 184 -32.25 -5.81 -25.64
CA LYS A 184 -32.85 -4.97 -26.67
C LYS A 184 -32.87 -5.71 -28.00
N ARG A 185 -34.08 -6.05 -28.47
CA ARG A 185 -34.27 -6.64 -29.79
C ARG A 185 -34.36 -5.54 -30.84
N HIS A 186 -33.46 -5.57 -31.82
CA HIS A 186 -33.44 -4.58 -32.90
C HIS A 186 -34.04 -5.09 -34.22
N LYS A 187 -34.11 -6.41 -34.42
CA LYS A 187 -34.82 -7.02 -35.56
C LYS A 187 -36.29 -7.27 -35.22
N GLY A 188 -37.21 -6.58 -35.90
CA GLY A 188 -38.66 -6.67 -35.71
C GLY A 188 -39.21 -5.64 -34.71
N ARG A 189 -40.22 -6.00 -33.91
CA ARG A 189 -40.75 -5.11 -32.86
C ARG A 189 -39.66 -4.84 -31.81
N LYS A 190 -39.39 -3.57 -31.54
CA LYS A 190 -38.46 -3.14 -30.47
C LYS A 190 -39.06 -3.54 -29.13
N VAL A 191 -38.36 -4.42 -28.42
CA VAL A 191 -38.72 -4.86 -27.08
C VAL A 191 -37.48 -4.80 -26.21
N THR A 192 -37.64 -4.25 -25.01
CA THR A 192 -36.61 -4.21 -23.97
C THR A 192 -37.06 -5.10 -22.82
N VAL A 193 -36.30 -6.15 -22.52
CA VAL A 193 -36.61 -7.08 -21.43
C VAL A 193 -35.50 -7.02 -20.38
N PRO A 194 -35.80 -6.73 -19.09
CA PRO A 194 -34.83 -6.86 -18.03
C PRO A 194 -34.56 -8.35 -17.78
N VAL A 195 -33.28 -8.72 -17.73
CA VAL A 195 -32.82 -10.09 -17.51
C VAL A 195 -31.75 -10.07 -16.43
N ARG A 196 -31.92 -10.92 -15.43
CA ARG A 196 -30.95 -11.13 -14.36
C ARG A 196 -30.01 -12.28 -14.73
N ARG A 197 -28.70 -12.10 -14.53
CA ARG A 197 -27.68 -13.11 -14.84
C ARG A 197 -26.60 -13.14 -13.76
N HIS A 198 -26.31 -14.35 -13.28
CA HIS A 198 -25.14 -14.60 -12.46
C HIS A 198 -23.91 -14.82 -13.35
N ALA A 199 -22.86 -14.07 -13.12
CA ALA A 199 -21.57 -14.18 -13.77
C ALA A 199 -20.53 -14.68 -12.76
N TYR A 200 -19.86 -15.79 -13.10
CA TYR A 200 -18.79 -16.39 -12.32
C TYR A 200 -17.49 -16.10 -13.05
N LEU A 201 -16.67 -15.23 -12.49
CA LEU A 201 -15.52 -14.63 -13.17
C LEU A 201 -14.26 -14.83 -12.34
N GLN A 202 -13.15 -15.08 -13.01
CA GLN A 202 -11.83 -15.05 -12.40
C GLN A 202 -10.90 -14.26 -13.31
N GLN A 203 -10.38 -13.16 -12.79
CA GLN A 203 -9.37 -12.32 -13.42
C GLN A 203 -8.00 -12.79 -12.92
N LEU A 204 -7.32 -13.59 -13.73
CA LEU A 204 -6.01 -14.13 -13.35
C LEU A 204 -4.94 -13.05 -13.32
N PHE A 205 -3.99 -13.19 -12.39
CA PHE A 205 -2.76 -12.41 -12.43
C PHE A 205 -1.89 -12.84 -13.61
N SER A 206 -1.30 -11.86 -14.28
CA SER A 206 -0.23 -12.11 -15.25
C SER A 206 1.10 -12.22 -14.52
N LYS A 207 2.15 -12.60 -15.25
CA LYS A 207 3.53 -12.51 -14.77
C LYS A 207 3.78 -11.14 -14.09
N PRO A 208 4.30 -11.10 -12.86
CA PRO A 208 4.63 -9.85 -12.21
C PRO A 208 5.72 -9.14 -13.01
N PHE A 209 5.54 -7.84 -13.20
CA PHE A 209 6.52 -6.98 -13.86
C PHE A 209 6.78 -5.80 -12.94
N PHE A 210 8.04 -5.62 -12.57
CA PHE A 210 8.51 -4.52 -11.77
C PHE A 210 9.18 -3.52 -12.71
N LYS A 211 8.76 -2.25 -12.59
CA LYS A 211 9.42 -1.13 -13.25
C LYS A 211 9.59 -0.06 -12.19
N GLU A 212 10.82 0.29 -11.90
CA GLU A 212 11.11 1.50 -11.16
C GLU A 212 10.68 2.68 -12.02
N ALA A 213 9.89 3.58 -11.43
CA ALA A 213 9.51 4.79 -12.11
C ALA A 213 10.75 5.68 -12.20
N GLU A 214 11.54 5.51 -13.27
CA GLU A 214 12.45 6.57 -13.68
C GLU A 214 11.58 7.81 -13.93
N GLU A 215 11.83 8.89 -13.18
CA GLU A 215 11.20 10.17 -13.46
C GLU A 215 11.46 10.49 -14.94
N LEU A 216 10.37 10.73 -15.66
CA LEU A 216 10.47 11.22 -17.03
C LEU A 216 11.12 12.61 -16.95
N ASP A 217 12.43 12.67 -17.15
CA ASP A 217 13.13 13.92 -17.30
C ASP A 217 12.67 14.58 -18.61
N VAL A 218 11.72 15.47 -18.45
CA VAL A 218 11.11 16.20 -19.57
C VAL A 218 12.17 17.02 -20.31
N LYS A 219 13.27 17.44 -19.65
CA LYS A 219 14.34 18.19 -20.32
C LYS A 219 15.14 17.32 -21.27
N SER A 220 15.62 16.14 -20.84
CA SER A 220 16.32 15.22 -21.75
C SER A 220 15.44 14.75 -22.90
N LEU A 221 14.14 14.49 -22.66
CA LEU A 221 13.19 14.15 -23.73
C LEU A 221 13.00 15.28 -24.76
N LEU A 222 12.97 16.54 -24.30
CA LEU A 222 12.88 17.70 -25.18
C LEU A 222 14.17 17.94 -25.97
N GLU A 223 15.34 17.66 -25.36
CA GLU A 223 16.64 17.73 -26.03
C GLU A 223 16.78 16.66 -27.12
N ASP A 224 16.38 15.42 -26.83
CA ASP A 224 16.34 14.32 -27.79
C ASP A 224 15.40 14.63 -28.98
N THR A 225 14.23 15.20 -28.68
CA THR A 225 13.23 15.58 -29.72
C THR A 225 13.73 16.70 -30.64
N ASN A 226 14.54 17.62 -30.11
CA ASN A 226 15.11 18.71 -30.92
C ASN A 226 16.30 18.24 -31.79
N SER A 227 17.01 17.19 -31.38
CA SER A 227 18.12 16.61 -32.15
C SER A 227 17.66 15.83 -33.39
N ASP A 228 16.46 15.25 -33.36
CA ASP A 228 15.88 14.42 -34.44
C ASP A 228 15.15 15.22 -35.55
N THR A 229 15.29 16.56 -35.58
CA THR A 229 14.63 17.44 -36.55
C THR A 229 15.11 17.29 -38.01
N GLN A 230 15.99 16.33 -38.32
CA GLN A 230 16.46 16.06 -39.70
C GLN A 230 15.92 14.79 -40.38
N SER A 231 15.00 14.02 -39.78
CA SER A 231 14.40 12.88 -40.51
C SER A 231 12.87 12.83 -40.43
N PHE A 232 12.22 13.47 -41.41
CA PHE A 232 10.79 13.29 -41.67
C PHE A 232 10.52 11.92 -42.33
N SER A 233 10.17 10.93 -41.52
CA SER A 233 9.44 9.73 -41.99
C SER A 233 8.07 9.68 -41.29
N PHE A 234 7.02 9.74 -42.08
CA PHE A 234 5.62 9.93 -41.64
C PHE A 234 4.94 8.66 -41.12
N LEU A 235 5.67 7.70 -40.53
CA LEU A 235 5.08 6.48 -39.95
C LEU A 235 5.57 6.22 -38.51
N SER A 236 4.61 6.31 -37.58
CA SER A 236 4.60 5.86 -36.18
C SER A 236 5.84 6.13 -35.32
N ASN A 237 6.13 7.40 -35.04
CA ASN A 237 7.09 7.81 -34.00
C ASN A 237 6.58 7.62 -32.54
N SER A 238 5.30 7.31 -32.32
CA SER A 238 4.76 7.16 -30.95
C SER A 238 5.31 5.95 -30.19
N LEU A 239 5.83 4.94 -30.88
CA LEU A 239 6.42 3.74 -30.25
C LEU A 239 7.94 3.82 -30.08
N LYS A 240 8.63 4.71 -30.82
CA LYS A 240 10.08 4.91 -30.67
C LYS A 240 10.45 5.74 -29.45
N ILE A 241 9.58 6.66 -29.02
CA ILE A 241 9.72 7.44 -27.77
C ILE A 241 9.81 6.51 -26.55
N PHE A 242 9.23 5.31 -26.62
CA PHE A 242 9.33 4.30 -25.55
C PHE A 242 10.40 3.24 -25.79
N SER A 243 11.07 3.24 -26.96
CA SER A 243 12.12 2.25 -27.27
C SER A 243 13.52 2.69 -26.87
N SER A 244 13.78 4.01 -26.73
CA SER A 244 15.08 4.53 -26.30
C SER A 244 15.36 4.34 -24.81
N SER A 245 14.35 4.05 -23.99
CA SER A 245 14.52 3.69 -22.57
C SER A 245 15.06 2.28 -22.33
N PHE A 246 15.37 1.49 -23.37
CA PHE A 246 15.95 0.14 -23.24
C PHE A 246 17.49 0.13 -23.37
N ARG A 247 18.17 1.23 -23.04
CA ARG A 247 19.62 1.23 -22.87
C ARG A 247 19.99 0.86 -21.43
N GLY A 248 20.18 -0.44 -21.23
CA GLY A 248 21.00 -0.99 -20.16
C GLY A 248 20.41 -0.84 -18.77
N THR A 249 20.39 -1.95 -18.05
CA THR A 249 20.52 -1.95 -16.59
C THR A 249 21.70 -1.05 -16.23
N LYS A 250 21.44 0.23 -15.94
CA LYS A 250 22.41 1.02 -15.19
C LYS A 250 22.55 0.28 -13.86
N ASP A 251 23.77 -0.14 -13.58
CA ASP A 251 24.15 -0.67 -12.28
C ASP A 251 23.49 0.15 -11.19
N VAL A 252 22.90 -0.57 -10.22
CA VAL A 252 22.35 -0.07 -8.96
C VAL A 252 23.16 1.14 -8.51
N GLY A 253 22.57 2.33 -8.63
CA GLY A 253 23.15 3.55 -8.08
C GLY A 253 23.48 3.27 -6.62
N GLY A 254 24.73 3.54 -6.21
CA GLY A 254 25.21 3.20 -4.87
C GLY A 254 24.20 3.63 -3.80
N HIS A 255 23.93 2.72 -2.85
CA HIS A 255 23.00 3.00 -1.75
C HIS A 255 23.34 4.35 -1.11
N SER A 256 22.32 5.21 -0.99
CA SER A 256 22.42 6.49 -0.32
C SER A 256 22.94 6.26 1.11
N ASP A 257 24.10 6.83 1.44
CA ASP A 257 24.72 6.74 2.78
C ASP A 257 24.40 7.99 3.63
N LYS A 258 23.22 8.58 3.44
CA LYS A 258 22.75 9.74 4.22
C LYS A 258 22.71 9.40 5.71
N LYS A 259 23.18 10.31 6.56
CA LYS A 259 23.16 10.10 8.02
C LYS A 259 21.75 10.21 8.58
N ILE A 260 21.28 9.18 9.28
CA ILE A 260 19.95 9.17 9.93
C ILE A 260 20.10 9.57 11.39
N HIS A 261 19.27 10.49 11.86
CA HIS A 261 19.21 10.90 13.26
C HIS A 261 18.02 10.23 13.93
N ILE A 262 18.27 9.19 14.72
CA ILE A 262 17.25 8.39 15.40
C ILE A 262 16.93 9.04 16.73
N LEU A 263 15.71 9.57 16.87
CA LEU A 263 15.22 10.24 18.06
C LEU A 263 14.29 9.30 18.83
N VAL A 264 14.65 8.98 20.07
CA VAL A 264 13.93 8.03 20.91
C VAL A 264 13.53 8.68 22.24
N PRO A 265 12.27 9.13 22.38
CA PRO A 265 11.72 9.57 23.66
C PRO A 265 11.49 8.40 24.61
N ILE A 266 11.92 8.53 25.87
CA ILE A 266 11.74 7.49 26.87
C ILE A 266 11.51 8.04 28.28
N THR A 267 10.65 7.35 29.03
CA THR A 267 10.47 7.49 30.48
C THR A 267 10.41 6.10 31.10
N GLY A 268 11.22 5.84 32.13
CA GLY A 268 11.33 4.50 32.74
C GLY A 268 11.68 3.40 31.72
N ARG A 269 11.16 2.18 31.92
CA ARG A 269 11.28 1.03 30.99
C ARG A 269 12.72 0.58 30.66
N PHE A 270 13.59 0.54 31.66
CA PHE A 270 15.00 0.17 31.50
C PHE A 270 15.22 -1.15 30.75
N ASP A 271 14.45 -2.21 31.03
CA ASP A 271 14.62 -3.50 30.35
C ASP A 271 14.30 -3.41 28.84
N THR A 272 13.32 -2.58 28.48
CA THR A 272 12.97 -2.32 27.07
C THR A 272 14.08 -1.53 26.39
N PHE A 273 14.63 -0.53 27.10
CA PHE A 273 15.77 0.25 26.63
C PHE A 273 17.03 -0.60 26.44
N SER A 274 17.32 -1.51 27.37
CA SER A 274 18.45 -2.45 27.25
C SER A 274 18.33 -3.30 25.99
N ARG A 275 17.15 -3.90 25.75
CA ARG A 275 16.87 -4.66 24.52
C ARG A 275 17.01 -3.80 23.25
N PHE A 276 16.53 -2.56 23.29
CA PHE A 276 16.71 -1.62 22.19
C PHE A 276 18.18 -1.36 21.90
N MET A 277 18.99 -1.11 22.94
CA MET A 277 20.41 -0.88 22.80
C MET A 277 21.14 -2.11 22.26
N ASP A 278 20.75 -3.33 22.66
CA ASP A 278 21.30 -4.57 22.10
C ASP A 278 20.98 -4.72 20.60
N ASN A 279 19.75 -4.34 20.18
CA ASN A 279 19.39 -4.33 18.76
C ASN A 279 20.15 -3.22 18.00
N PHE A 280 20.26 -2.03 18.58
CA PHE A 280 21.01 -0.91 18.00
C PHE A 280 22.51 -1.23 17.88
N GLU A 281 23.09 -1.94 18.83
CA GLU A 281 24.48 -2.39 18.76
C GLU A 281 24.71 -3.30 17.55
N LYS A 282 23.89 -4.35 17.42
CA LYS A 282 23.98 -5.33 16.34
C LYS A 282 23.70 -4.73 14.98
N THR A 283 22.72 -3.84 14.88
CA THR A 283 22.27 -3.24 13.62
C THR A 283 23.10 -2.05 13.19
N CYS A 284 23.53 -1.20 14.13
CA CYS A 284 24.14 0.10 13.84
C CYS A 284 25.60 0.19 14.27
N LEU A 285 25.93 -0.17 15.52
CA LEU A 285 27.28 0.08 16.07
C LEU A 285 28.33 -0.87 15.49
N ILE A 286 28.05 -2.17 15.50
CA ILE A 286 28.95 -3.21 14.97
C ILE A 286 29.15 -3.03 13.45
N PRO A 287 28.09 -2.85 12.63
CA PRO A 287 28.23 -2.65 11.19
C PRO A 287 28.66 -1.23 10.80
N LYS A 288 28.74 -0.29 11.78
CA LYS A 288 29.08 1.13 11.57
C LYS A 288 28.15 1.84 10.60
N GLN A 289 26.85 1.66 10.77
CA GLN A 289 25.84 2.41 10.00
C GLN A 289 26.01 3.92 10.22
N ASN A 290 25.82 4.72 9.16
CA ASN A 290 25.86 6.17 9.27
C ASN A 290 24.60 6.69 9.96
N VAL A 291 24.62 6.71 11.30
CA VAL A 291 23.51 7.12 12.15
C VAL A 291 23.99 7.96 13.34
N LYS A 292 23.08 8.76 13.89
CA LYS A 292 23.18 9.35 15.23
C LYS A 292 22.02 8.85 16.07
N LEU A 293 22.29 8.45 17.31
CA LEU A 293 21.24 8.10 18.29
C LEU A 293 21.07 9.24 19.29
N ALA A 294 19.87 9.79 19.38
CA ALA A 294 19.47 10.76 20.39
C ALA A 294 18.41 10.14 21.31
N ILE A 295 18.78 9.86 22.56
CA ILE A 295 17.86 9.38 23.58
C ILE A 295 17.34 10.58 24.36
N ILE A 296 16.03 10.84 24.31
CA ILE A 296 15.38 11.91 25.06
C ILE A 296 14.82 11.31 26.35
N LEU A 297 15.55 11.43 27.44
CA LEU A 297 15.25 10.78 28.71
C LEU A 297 14.48 11.73 29.64
N PHE A 298 13.22 11.41 29.92
CA PHE A 298 12.47 12.07 30.98
C PHE A 298 12.84 11.47 32.34
N SER A 299 13.11 12.34 33.31
CA SER A 299 13.33 11.96 34.70
C SER A 299 12.08 12.22 35.53
N SER A 300 11.64 11.23 36.30
CA SER A 300 10.65 11.43 37.36
C SER A 300 11.28 12.20 38.52
N GLU A 301 10.45 12.86 39.33
CA GLU A 301 10.90 13.59 40.54
C GLU A 301 11.63 12.70 41.56
N SER A 302 11.50 11.36 41.48
CA SER A 302 12.17 10.40 42.36
C SER A 302 13.60 10.00 41.94
N GLY A 303 14.07 10.39 40.75
CA GLY A 303 15.47 10.30 40.30
C GLY A 303 16.10 8.90 40.15
N GLN A 304 15.52 7.85 40.74
CA GLN A 304 16.12 6.50 40.78
C GLN A 304 16.04 5.74 39.44
N ASP A 305 15.04 5.99 38.60
CA ASP A 305 14.87 5.24 37.33
C ASP A 305 15.80 5.71 36.20
N SER A 306 16.30 6.95 36.25
CA SER A 306 17.14 7.50 35.18
C SER A 306 18.62 7.12 35.28
N SER A 307 19.11 6.72 36.46
CA SER A 307 20.54 6.42 36.69
C SER A 307 21.05 5.26 35.83
N LYS A 308 20.29 4.16 35.77
CA LYS A 308 20.64 2.97 34.97
C LYS A 308 20.72 3.27 33.47
N HIS A 309 19.83 4.12 32.95
CA HIS A 309 19.83 4.52 31.53
C HIS A 309 21.10 5.31 31.19
N ILE A 310 21.50 6.22 32.09
CA ILE A 310 22.71 7.04 31.93
C ILE A 310 23.96 6.16 32.01
N GLU A 311 24.00 5.21 32.94
CA GLU A 311 25.10 4.25 33.09
C GLU A 311 25.26 3.39 31.83
N LEU A 312 24.18 2.79 31.33
CA LEU A 312 24.20 2.00 30.10
C LEU A 312 24.68 2.82 28.89
N MET A 313 24.19 4.05 28.72
CA MET A 313 24.67 4.94 27.65
C MET A 313 26.17 5.27 27.78
N LYS A 314 26.69 5.41 28.99
CA LYS A 314 28.12 5.62 29.24
C LYS A 314 28.93 4.37 28.87
N GLU A 315 28.47 3.18 29.23
CA GLU A 315 29.12 1.92 28.87
C GLU A 315 29.24 1.78 27.33
N TYR A 316 28.15 2.03 26.61
CA TYR A 316 28.15 2.02 25.15
C TYR A 316 29.06 3.10 24.54
N SER A 317 29.10 4.29 25.14
CA SER A 317 29.98 5.38 24.69
C SER A 317 31.47 5.05 24.88
N ILE A 318 31.82 4.36 25.97
CA ILE A 318 33.19 3.86 26.22
C ILE A 318 33.54 2.74 25.24
N LYS A 319 32.61 1.80 25.00
CA LYS A 319 32.80 0.66 24.09
C LYS A 319 32.90 1.08 22.63
N TYR A 320 32.16 2.13 22.22
CA TYR A 320 32.12 2.64 20.86
C TYR A 320 32.42 4.15 20.79
N PRO A 321 33.69 4.58 21.00
CA PRO A 321 34.04 6.00 21.10
C PRO A 321 33.86 6.81 19.81
N LYS A 322 33.66 6.14 18.67
CA LYS A 322 33.38 6.79 17.37
C LYS A 322 31.88 6.88 17.04
N ALA A 323 31.02 6.26 17.85
CA ALA A 323 29.59 6.31 17.62
C ALA A 323 29.02 7.66 18.02
N ASP A 324 28.13 8.22 17.19
CA ASP A 324 27.45 9.48 17.51
C ASP A 324 26.19 9.16 18.31
N MET A 325 26.31 9.21 19.63
CA MET A 325 25.22 8.94 20.56
C MET A 325 25.13 10.07 21.58
N THR A 326 23.91 10.53 21.84
CA THR A 326 23.65 11.64 22.76
C THR A 326 22.45 11.33 23.64
N LEU A 327 22.54 11.71 24.91
CA LEU A 327 21.43 11.65 25.87
C LEU A 327 20.99 13.07 26.21
N ILE A 328 19.72 13.37 25.94
CA ILE A 328 19.08 14.66 26.16
C ILE A 328 18.16 14.51 27.37
N PRO A 329 18.52 15.04 28.56
CA PRO A 329 17.66 14.98 29.72
C PRO A 329 16.51 15.96 29.61
N MET A 330 15.30 15.54 29.97
CA MET A 330 14.13 16.41 30.10
C MET A 330 13.46 16.26 31.47
N SER A 331 12.97 17.38 31.99
CA SER A 331 12.25 17.44 33.26
C SER A 331 10.75 17.60 33.03
N GLY A 332 9.95 17.07 33.96
CA GLY A 332 8.49 17.16 33.93
C GLY A 332 7.81 15.88 33.47
N LYS A 333 6.49 15.96 33.24
CA LYS A 333 5.70 14.81 32.78
C LYS A 333 6.09 14.45 31.34
N PHE A 334 6.11 13.16 31.05
CA PHE A 334 6.40 12.65 29.71
C PHE A 334 5.40 13.22 28.68
N SER A 335 5.92 13.75 27.59
CA SER A 335 5.17 14.09 26.38
C SER A 335 6.01 13.72 25.15
N ARG A 336 5.51 12.79 24.34
CA ARG A 336 6.22 12.26 23.17
C ARG A 336 6.43 13.34 22.12
N GLY A 337 5.37 14.09 21.78
CA GLY A 337 5.44 15.17 20.78
C GLY A 337 6.39 16.29 21.19
N LEU A 338 6.33 16.74 22.46
CA LEU A 338 7.24 17.75 22.99
C LEU A 338 8.71 17.30 22.93
N ALA A 339 8.98 16.05 23.29
CA ALA A 339 10.33 15.48 23.26
C ALA A 339 10.93 15.46 21.86
N LEU A 340 10.14 15.04 20.87
CA LEU A 340 10.57 14.99 19.47
C LEU A 340 10.75 16.40 18.90
N GLU A 341 9.85 17.34 19.20
CA GLU A 341 9.98 18.73 18.78
C GLU A 341 11.26 19.35 19.34
N MET A 342 11.46 19.26 20.65
CA MET A 342 12.64 19.80 21.33
C MET A 342 13.93 19.17 20.80
N ALA A 343 14.03 17.84 20.71
CA ALA A 343 15.22 17.19 20.18
C ALA A 343 15.48 17.55 18.71
N SER A 344 14.43 17.64 17.89
CA SER A 344 14.57 18.03 16.48
C SER A 344 15.12 19.45 16.30
N SER A 345 14.88 20.35 17.26
CA SER A 345 15.33 21.75 17.21
C SER A 345 16.85 21.91 17.36
N HIS A 346 17.56 20.88 17.82
CA HIS A 346 19.02 20.86 17.93
C HIS A 346 19.74 20.50 16.61
N PHE A 347 18.99 20.21 15.55
CA PHE A 347 19.54 19.75 14.28
C PHE A 347 19.24 20.75 13.14
N ASP A 348 20.13 20.76 12.15
CA ASP A 348 20.01 21.61 10.98
C ASP A 348 18.90 21.14 10.02
N ASN A 349 18.43 22.05 9.17
CA ASN A 349 17.28 21.81 8.29
C ASN A 349 17.46 20.67 7.28
N ASP A 350 18.69 20.33 6.91
CA ASP A 350 19.05 19.22 6.02
C ASP A 350 19.17 17.85 6.73
N THR A 351 18.86 17.81 8.02
CA THR A 351 18.94 16.58 8.82
C THR A 351 17.77 15.64 8.52
N LEU A 352 18.08 14.39 8.15
CA LEU A 352 17.12 13.30 8.08
C LEU A 352 16.86 12.73 9.49
N LEU A 353 15.65 12.96 9.99
CA LEU A 353 15.18 12.50 11.30
C LEU A 353 14.41 11.19 11.14
N LEU A 354 14.62 10.25 12.07
CA LEU A 354 13.80 9.07 12.29
C LEU A 354 13.20 9.16 13.69
N PHE A 355 11.89 9.35 13.79
CA PHE A 355 11.17 9.24 15.06
C PHE A 355 10.93 7.76 15.37
N CYS A 356 11.43 7.30 16.51
CA CYS A 356 11.52 5.88 16.85
C CYS A 356 11.05 5.65 18.29
N ASP A 357 10.33 4.55 18.51
CA ASP A 357 9.93 4.11 19.84
C ASP A 357 10.94 3.07 20.38
N VAL A 358 11.13 3.04 21.69
CA VAL A 358 12.11 2.13 22.32
C VAL A 358 11.70 0.65 22.26
N ASP A 359 10.44 0.36 22.01
CA ASP A 359 9.90 -1.01 21.90
C ASP A 359 10.03 -1.61 20.49
N LEU A 360 10.70 -0.92 19.57
CA LEU A 360 11.00 -1.43 18.24
C LEU A 360 12.25 -2.32 18.21
N VAL A 361 12.21 -3.31 17.31
CA VAL A 361 13.37 -4.08 16.85
C VAL A 361 13.46 -3.88 15.34
N PHE A 362 14.63 -3.47 14.84
CA PHE A 362 14.82 -3.17 13.43
C PHE A 362 16.13 -3.70 12.83
N THR A 363 16.18 -3.75 11.50
CA THR A 363 17.31 -4.18 10.67
C THR A 363 17.95 -3.01 9.92
N SER A 364 19.12 -3.25 9.32
CA SER A 364 19.80 -2.26 8.46
C SER A 364 18.96 -1.88 7.24
N ASP A 365 18.17 -2.81 6.72
CA ASP A 365 17.33 -2.58 5.53
C ASP A 365 16.23 -1.55 5.81
N PHE A 366 15.71 -1.50 7.04
CA PHE A 366 14.77 -0.46 7.44
C PHE A 366 15.43 0.93 7.39
N LEU A 367 16.67 1.04 7.88
CA LEU A 367 17.44 2.29 7.79
C LEU A 367 17.69 2.68 6.33
N GLN A 368 17.99 1.71 5.47
CA GLN A 368 18.17 2.02 4.05
C GLN A 368 16.86 2.50 3.39
N ARG A 369 15.72 1.85 3.67
CA ARG A 369 14.40 2.30 3.21
C ARG A 369 14.03 3.68 3.74
N CYS A 370 14.46 4.05 4.94
CA CYS A 370 14.32 5.40 5.47
C CYS A 370 15.06 6.43 4.60
N ARG A 371 16.29 6.12 4.15
CA ARG A 371 17.09 7.00 3.28
C ARG A 371 16.53 7.09 1.86
N ASP A 372 16.09 5.97 1.33
CA ASP A 372 15.65 5.85 -0.07
C ASP A 372 14.26 6.43 -0.28
N ASN A 373 13.37 6.34 0.72
CA ASN A 373 11.97 6.77 0.59
C ASN A 373 11.68 8.15 1.20
N THR A 374 12.69 8.87 1.69
CA THR A 374 12.53 10.25 2.19
C THR A 374 13.21 11.23 1.24
N ILE A 375 12.44 12.14 0.64
CA ILE A 375 12.90 13.11 -0.35
C ILE A 375 12.62 14.50 0.19
N GLN A 376 13.69 15.25 0.47
CA GLN A 376 13.59 16.57 1.08
C GLN A 376 12.73 17.52 0.23
N GLY A 377 11.75 18.18 0.85
CA GLY A 377 10.84 19.12 0.20
C GLY A 377 9.73 18.48 -0.62
N GLU A 378 9.68 17.14 -0.72
CA GLU A 378 8.71 16.44 -1.56
C GLU A 378 7.99 15.30 -0.84
N GLN A 379 8.74 14.39 -0.19
CA GLN A 379 8.20 13.12 0.29
C GLN A 379 8.69 12.77 1.70
N VAL A 380 7.73 12.48 2.58
CA VAL A 380 7.96 11.98 3.94
C VAL A 380 7.62 10.48 3.99
N TYR A 381 8.50 9.66 4.57
CA TYR A 381 8.27 8.24 4.70
C TYR A 381 7.61 7.90 6.04
N TYR A 382 6.49 7.19 5.97
CA TYR A 382 5.73 6.68 7.10
C TYR A 382 5.61 5.15 6.99
N PRO A 383 6.55 4.38 7.57
CA PRO A 383 6.50 2.92 7.52
C PRO A 383 5.25 2.36 8.22
N ILE A 384 4.59 1.38 7.59
CA ILE A 384 3.54 0.58 8.21
C ILE A 384 4.24 -0.61 8.89
N ILE A 385 4.41 -0.51 10.20
CA ILE A 385 5.18 -1.49 10.98
C ILE A 385 4.32 -2.69 11.40
N PHE A 386 4.95 -3.85 11.59
CA PHE A 386 4.27 -5.01 12.16
C PHE A 386 4.25 -4.92 13.68
N SER A 387 3.16 -5.32 14.30
CA SER A 387 2.99 -5.30 15.75
C SER A 387 2.53 -6.62 16.28
N GLN A 388 3.28 -7.12 17.25
CA GLN A 388 3.03 -8.42 17.83
C GLN A 388 1.80 -8.40 18.76
N TYR A 389 1.11 -9.53 18.80
CA TYR A 389 0.09 -9.80 19.81
C TYR A 389 0.70 -10.24 21.14
N ASP A 390 -0.12 -10.36 22.19
CA ASP A 390 0.31 -10.80 23.51
C ASP A 390 0.87 -12.24 23.45
N PRO A 391 2.17 -12.46 23.73
CA PRO A 391 2.78 -13.78 23.67
C PRO A 391 2.17 -14.76 24.67
N LYS A 392 1.49 -14.29 25.74
CA LYS A 392 0.73 -15.14 26.65
C LYS A 392 -0.46 -15.78 25.95
N VAL A 393 -1.09 -15.06 25.03
CA VAL A 393 -2.22 -15.56 24.24
C VAL A 393 -1.72 -16.42 23.08
N ILE A 394 -0.66 -15.98 22.39
CA ILE A 394 -0.19 -16.65 21.18
C ILE A 394 0.61 -17.93 21.48
N TYR A 395 1.47 -17.90 22.50
CA TYR A 395 2.46 -18.95 22.78
C TYR A 395 2.34 -19.54 24.19
N GLY A 396 1.25 -19.27 24.91
CA GLY A 396 1.14 -19.64 26.33
C GLY A 396 2.19 -18.98 27.22
N GLY A 397 2.82 -17.88 26.76
CA GLY A 397 3.85 -17.13 27.47
C GLY A 397 5.29 -17.48 27.08
N ASN A 398 5.49 -18.49 26.23
CA ASN A 398 6.82 -18.96 25.82
C ASN A 398 7.02 -18.80 24.30
N PRO A 399 7.24 -17.57 23.80
CA PRO A 399 7.50 -17.35 22.40
C PRO A 399 8.80 -18.06 21.96
N PRO A 400 8.86 -18.62 20.73
CA PRO A 400 10.10 -19.15 20.18
C PRO A 400 11.22 -18.10 20.12
N ALA A 401 12.47 -18.56 20.21
CA ALA A 401 13.63 -17.73 19.87
C ALA A 401 13.47 -17.19 18.43
N ASP A 402 13.87 -15.94 18.22
CA ASP A 402 13.80 -15.24 16.93
C ASP A 402 12.39 -15.02 16.34
N SER A 403 11.34 -15.13 17.16
CA SER A 403 9.95 -14.88 16.75
C SER A 403 9.62 -13.42 16.37
N SER A 404 10.59 -12.50 16.47
CA SER A 404 10.39 -11.08 16.20
C SER A 404 9.91 -10.82 14.77
N PHE A 405 10.49 -11.50 13.77
CA PHE A 405 10.20 -11.26 12.34
C PHE A 405 9.28 -12.33 11.72
N VAL A 406 8.39 -12.94 12.53
CA VAL A 406 7.41 -13.92 12.06
C VAL A 406 6.09 -13.20 11.74
N PHE A 407 5.85 -12.94 10.45
CA PHE A 407 4.70 -12.19 9.96
C PHE A 407 3.53 -13.11 9.59
N THR A 408 2.60 -13.30 10.53
CA THR A 408 1.37 -14.08 10.28
C THR A 408 0.17 -13.41 10.92
N LYS A 409 -1.04 -13.74 10.46
CA LYS A 409 -2.29 -13.29 11.10
C LYS A 409 -2.43 -13.76 12.56
N ARG A 410 -1.67 -14.79 12.97
CA ARG A 410 -1.69 -15.32 14.35
C ARG A 410 -0.70 -14.63 15.29
N THR A 411 0.35 -14.03 14.74
CA THR A 411 1.47 -13.48 15.54
C THR A 411 1.39 -11.97 15.71
N GLY A 412 0.61 -11.28 14.86
CA GLY A 412 0.44 -9.84 14.95
C GLY A 412 -0.34 -9.28 13.76
N PHE A 413 -0.18 -7.98 13.55
CA PHE A 413 -0.84 -7.25 12.47
C PHE A 413 0.00 -6.05 12.00
N TRP A 414 -0.26 -5.59 10.78
CA TRP A 414 0.32 -4.37 10.23
C TRP A 414 -0.45 -3.15 10.76
N ARG A 415 0.24 -2.18 11.38
CA ARG A 415 -0.40 -0.98 11.94
C ARG A 415 -0.74 0.06 10.87
N GLU A 416 -1.78 -0.19 10.08
CA GLU A 416 -2.20 0.71 8.99
C GLU A 416 -2.53 2.15 9.46
N TYR A 417 -2.99 2.30 10.71
CA TYR A 417 -3.35 3.58 11.32
C TYR A 417 -2.33 4.11 12.35
N GLY A 418 -1.10 3.58 12.36
CA GLY A 418 0.01 4.11 13.17
C GLY A 418 0.85 5.11 12.37
N PHE A 419 1.15 6.26 12.96
CA PHE A 419 1.95 7.33 12.31
C PHE A 419 3.17 7.75 13.14
N GLY A 420 3.33 7.18 14.35
CA GLY A 420 4.40 7.56 15.27
C GLY A 420 5.81 7.32 14.76
N ILE A 421 6.01 6.35 13.87
CA ILE A 421 7.32 6.06 13.26
C ILE A 421 7.36 6.72 11.89
N THR A 422 8.31 7.62 11.68
CA THR A 422 8.42 8.38 10.43
C THR A 422 9.86 8.83 10.18
N CYS A 423 10.23 8.84 8.90
CA CYS A 423 11.45 9.46 8.40
C CYS A 423 11.10 10.77 7.69
N ILE A 424 11.65 11.88 8.18
CA ILE A 424 11.32 13.22 7.75
C ILE A 424 12.55 14.11 7.80
N TYR A 425 12.74 14.99 6.81
CA TYR A 425 13.77 16.02 6.91
C TYR A 425 13.34 17.12 7.90
N LYS A 426 14.27 17.71 8.65
CA LYS A 426 13.95 18.79 9.58
C LYS A 426 13.29 19.98 8.88
N SER A 427 13.70 20.32 7.65
CA SER A 427 13.03 21.32 6.81
C SER A 427 11.55 21.02 6.56
N ASP A 428 11.23 19.75 6.35
CA ASP A 428 9.88 19.29 5.98
C ASP A 428 8.98 19.23 7.21
N LEU A 429 9.55 18.86 8.37
CA LEU A 429 8.90 18.97 9.67
C LEU A 429 8.50 20.43 9.96
N LEU A 430 9.42 21.38 9.73
CA LEU A 430 9.13 22.81 9.89
C LEU A 430 8.08 23.30 8.88
N THR A 431 8.16 22.84 7.63
CA THR A 431 7.19 23.19 6.57
C THR A 431 5.78 22.69 6.91
N ALA A 432 5.67 21.51 7.52
CA ALA A 432 4.40 20.98 8.02
C ALA A 432 3.89 21.73 9.28
N GLY A 433 4.74 22.49 9.97
CA GLY A 433 4.40 23.24 11.18
C GLY A 433 4.73 22.54 12.50
N GLY A 434 5.53 21.47 12.46
CA GLY A 434 6.01 20.77 13.67
C GLY A 434 4.92 20.06 14.48
N PHE A 435 5.32 19.52 15.63
CA PHE A 435 4.38 18.90 16.57
C PHE A 435 3.55 19.96 17.31
N ASP A 436 2.27 19.67 17.54
CA ASP A 436 1.49 20.40 18.54
C ASP A 436 1.93 20.00 19.95
N THR A 437 2.75 20.85 20.58
CA THR A 437 3.29 20.63 21.92
C THR A 437 2.27 20.82 23.04
N SER A 438 1.04 21.24 22.71
CA SER A 438 -0.06 21.25 23.67
C SER A 438 -0.58 19.84 23.96
N ILE A 439 -0.35 18.88 23.05
CA ILE A 439 -0.67 17.46 23.24
C ILE A 439 0.30 16.87 24.27
N GLN A 440 -0.23 16.53 25.45
CA GLN A 440 0.54 15.95 26.55
C GLN A 440 0.47 14.42 26.52
N GLY A 441 1.49 13.75 27.07
CA GLY A 441 1.52 12.29 27.18
C GLY A 441 1.81 11.59 25.86
N TRP A 442 0.99 10.58 25.56
CA TRP A 442 1.10 9.72 24.37
C TRP A 442 -0.24 9.66 23.63
N GLY A 443 -0.20 9.72 22.30
CA GLY A 443 -1.33 9.59 21.41
C GLY A 443 -1.83 10.93 20.88
N LEU A 444 -2.33 10.89 19.64
CA LEU A 444 -2.77 12.02 18.79
C LEU A 444 -1.65 12.88 18.19
N GLU A 445 -0.46 12.95 18.79
CA GLU A 445 0.61 13.81 18.28
C GLU A 445 1.10 13.36 16.89
N ASP A 446 1.07 12.05 16.64
CA ASP A 446 1.46 11.45 15.38
C ASP A 446 0.39 11.65 14.29
N VAL A 447 -0.90 11.53 14.66
CA VAL A 447 -2.05 11.81 13.79
C VAL A 447 -2.08 13.29 13.40
N ASP A 448 -1.82 14.19 14.35
CA ASP A 448 -1.71 15.63 14.10
C ASP A 448 -0.60 15.94 13.10
N LEU A 449 0.62 15.45 13.35
CA LEU A 449 1.75 15.65 12.45
C LEU A 449 1.48 15.08 11.04
N PHE A 450 0.93 13.86 10.96
CA PHE A 450 0.59 13.26 9.66
C PHE A 450 -0.44 14.08 8.88
N THR A 451 -1.45 14.62 9.57
CA THR A 451 -2.47 15.50 8.96
C THR A 451 -1.83 16.80 8.46
N LYS A 452 -0.93 17.38 9.24
CA LYS A 452 -0.15 18.57 8.86
C LYS A 452 0.74 18.32 7.62
N VAL A 453 1.42 17.17 7.54
CA VAL A 453 2.23 16.79 6.37
C VAL A 453 1.37 16.66 5.10
N ILE A 454 0.19 16.04 5.18
CA ILE A 454 -0.70 15.94 4.01
C ILE A 454 -1.19 17.33 3.57
N THR A 455 -1.53 18.18 4.53
CA THR A 455 -2.09 19.51 4.24
C THR A 455 -1.05 20.54 3.79
N SER A 456 0.24 20.32 4.07
CA SER A 456 1.33 21.18 3.60
C SER A 456 1.73 20.94 2.13
N GLY A 457 1.14 19.94 1.47
CA GLY A 457 1.43 19.60 0.08
C GLY A 457 2.59 18.60 -0.11
N LEU A 458 3.19 18.13 0.99
CA LEU A 458 4.16 17.04 0.96
C LEU A 458 3.46 15.69 0.70
N LYS A 459 4.13 14.81 -0.02
CA LYS A 459 3.67 13.44 -0.27
C LYS A 459 3.99 12.56 0.94
N ALA A 460 2.96 12.06 1.61
CA ALA A 460 3.12 11.02 2.63
C ALA A 460 3.20 9.63 1.96
N PHE A 461 4.41 9.07 1.86
CA PHE A 461 4.61 7.72 1.34
C PHE A 461 4.50 6.68 2.46
N ARG A 462 3.66 5.67 2.27
CA ARG A 462 3.42 4.58 3.22
C ARG A 462 3.56 3.23 2.55
N SER A 463 4.30 2.33 3.18
CA SER A 463 4.45 0.93 2.76
C SER A 463 4.65 0.02 3.96
N GLN A 464 4.26 -1.26 3.82
CA GLN A 464 4.58 -2.28 4.83
C GLN A 464 6.08 -2.45 4.96
N GLU A 465 6.59 -2.33 6.17
CA GLU A 465 8.02 -2.29 6.47
C GLU A 465 8.43 -3.57 7.21
N VAL A 466 8.99 -4.53 6.47
CA VAL A 466 9.39 -5.85 7.01
C VAL A 466 10.66 -5.80 7.86
N GLY A 467 11.42 -4.71 7.81
CA GLY A 467 12.65 -4.51 8.56
C GLY A 467 12.44 -3.95 9.97
N VAL A 468 11.20 -3.76 10.42
CA VAL A 468 10.90 -3.22 11.76
C VAL A 468 9.67 -3.89 12.38
N VAL A 469 9.77 -4.17 13.67
CA VAL A 469 8.69 -4.79 14.45
C VAL A 469 8.54 -4.07 15.78
N HIS A 470 7.31 -3.73 16.12
CA HIS A 470 6.94 -3.28 17.46
C HIS A 470 6.69 -4.50 18.33
N ILE A 471 7.56 -4.70 19.32
CA ILE A 471 7.44 -5.83 20.23
C ILE A 471 6.29 -5.59 21.18
N PHE A 472 5.52 -6.63 21.47
CA PHE A 472 4.42 -6.53 22.41
C PHE A 472 4.90 -6.07 23.78
N HIS A 473 4.16 -5.13 24.38
CA HIS A 473 4.26 -4.80 25.79
C HIS A 473 2.85 -4.52 26.33
N PRO A 474 2.59 -4.74 27.64
CA PRO A 474 1.32 -4.38 28.23
C PRO A 474 1.04 -2.87 28.08
N VAL A 475 -0.17 -2.55 27.60
CA VAL A 475 -0.63 -1.16 27.45
C VAL A 475 -1.42 -0.75 28.70
N GLN A 476 -0.93 0.29 29.38
CA GLN A 476 -1.62 0.94 30.50
C GLN A 476 -2.19 2.27 30.01
N CYS A 477 -3.51 2.43 30.11
CA CYS A 477 -4.21 3.65 29.70
C CYS A 477 -4.54 4.47 30.94
N ASP A 478 -3.91 5.63 31.08
CA ASP A 478 -4.19 6.57 32.16
C ASP A 478 -5.61 7.15 31.98
N PRO A 479 -6.53 6.94 32.95
CA PRO A 479 -7.88 7.47 32.89
C PRO A 479 -7.96 9.01 32.83
N ASN A 480 -6.87 9.70 33.16
CA ASN A 480 -6.80 11.17 33.13
C ASN A 480 -6.41 11.74 31.77
N LEU A 481 -6.16 10.89 30.76
CA LEU A 481 -5.93 11.35 29.38
C LEU A 481 -7.16 12.06 28.82
N ASP A 482 -6.96 12.92 27.81
CA ASP A 482 -8.07 13.45 27.02
C ASP A 482 -8.97 12.29 26.51
N PRO A 483 -10.31 12.42 26.50
CA PRO A 483 -11.20 11.33 26.11
C PRO A 483 -10.88 10.69 24.76
N LYS A 484 -10.34 11.45 23.79
CA LYS A 484 -9.90 10.89 22.50
C LYS A 484 -8.62 10.08 22.65
N GLN A 485 -7.62 10.59 23.38
CA GLN A 485 -6.38 9.86 23.68
C GLN A 485 -6.66 8.59 24.46
N TYR A 486 -7.53 8.64 25.47
CA TYR A 486 -7.94 7.48 26.26
C TYR A 486 -8.60 6.40 25.39
N LYS A 487 -9.54 6.81 24.52
CA LYS A 487 -10.19 5.89 23.57
C LYS A 487 -9.19 5.26 22.59
N MET A 488 -8.23 6.04 22.08
CA MET A 488 -7.15 5.52 21.23
C MET A 488 -6.28 4.51 21.98
N CYS A 489 -5.91 4.80 23.22
CA CYS A 489 -5.14 3.88 24.04
C CYS A 489 -5.88 2.56 24.25
N LEU A 490 -7.18 2.61 24.58
CA LEU A 490 -8.00 1.40 24.73
C LEU A 490 -8.10 0.62 23.41
N GLY A 491 -8.22 1.31 22.28
CA GLY A 491 -8.18 0.70 20.95
C GLY A 491 -6.87 -0.02 20.67
N SER A 492 -5.74 0.64 20.92
CA SER A 492 -4.39 0.05 20.78
C SER A 492 -4.25 -1.17 21.68
N LYS A 493 -4.66 -1.09 22.95
CA LYS A 493 -4.63 -2.20 23.91
C LYS A 493 -5.44 -3.39 23.43
N ALA A 494 -6.66 -3.16 22.95
CA ALA A 494 -7.53 -4.22 22.44
C ALA A 494 -6.93 -4.86 21.18
N SER A 495 -6.41 -4.04 20.25
CA SER A 495 -5.82 -4.52 19.00
C SER A 495 -4.59 -5.41 19.22
N THR A 496 -3.80 -5.18 20.27
CA THR A 496 -2.59 -5.98 20.54
C THR A 496 -2.85 -7.27 21.30
N PHE A 497 -4.11 -7.58 21.64
CA PHE A 497 -4.40 -8.73 22.50
C PHE A 497 -4.25 -10.07 21.75
N ALA A 498 -4.99 -10.27 20.67
CA ALA A 498 -4.82 -11.36 19.70
C ALA A 498 -5.67 -11.08 18.45
N SER A 499 -5.53 -11.91 17.41
CA SER A 499 -6.44 -11.86 16.27
C SER A 499 -7.90 -12.12 16.68
N THR A 500 -8.84 -11.59 15.92
CA THR A 500 -10.29 -11.78 16.14
C THR A 500 -10.63 -13.26 16.17
N MET A 501 -9.98 -14.05 15.32
CA MET A 501 -10.16 -15.50 15.26
C MET A 501 -9.66 -16.22 16.52
N GLN A 502 -8.51 -15.83 17.05
CA GLN A 502 -8.00 -16.40 18.31
C GLN A 502 -8.90 -16.04 19.48
N LEU A 503 -9.40 -14.81 19.53
CA LEU A 503 -10.34 -14.37 20.57
C LEU A 503 -11.68 -15.12 20.49
N ALA A 504 -12.21 -15.33 19.28
CA ALA A 504 -13.40 -16.14 19.09
C ALA A 504 -13.18 -17.59 19.56
N GLY A 505 -12.02 -18.18 19.25
CA GLY A 505 -11.65 -19.51 19.73
C GLY A 505 -11.57 -19.59 21.26
N LEU A 506 -10.93 -18.63 21.90
CA LEU A 506 -10.87 -18.54 23.38
C LEU A 506 -12.25 -18.37 24.01
N TRP A 507 -13.12 -17.58 23.38
CA TRP A 507 -14.49 -17.38 23.87
C TRP A 507 -15.31 -18.67 23.79
N LEU A 508 -15.21 -19.41 22.68
CA LEU A 508 -15.86 -20.70 22.45
C LEU A 508 -15.30 -21.86 23.29
N GLN A 509 -14.09 -21.74 23.83
CA GLN A 509 -13.58 -22.74 24.78
C GLN A 509 -14.13 -22.53 26.20
N LYS A 510 -14.59 -21.31 26.50
CA LYS A 510 -15.01 -20.90 27.84
C LYS A 510 -16.53 -21.00 28.06
N HIS A 511 -17.29 -21.11 26.97
CA HIS A 511 -18.76 -21.27 26.92
C HIS A 511 -19.07 -22.47 26.04
#